data_AF-A0A1J4W4G7-F1
#
_entry.id   AF-A0A1J4W4G7-F1
#
_cell.length_a   1.000
_cell.length_b   1.000
_cell.length_c   1.000
_cell.angle_alpha   90.00
_cell.angle_beta   90.00
_cell.angle_gamma   90.00
#
_symmetry.space_group_name_H-M   'P 1'
#
loop_
_entity.id
_entity.type
_entity.pdbx_description
1 polymer ?
#
loop_
_entity_poly.entity_id
_entity_poly.type
_entity_poly.pdbx_seq_one_letter_code
_entity_poly.pdbx_strand_id
1 'polypeptide(L)' 'MWPFSIYKLIYPEERYIWAQIRILHETDKAILADAGMQIWIPKSKICGIRLRENVFEIYVKESIVG' A
#
# COMPACT_ATOMS: atom_id res chain seq x y z
N MET A 1 16.99 -29.56 2.95
CA MET A 1 15.62 -29.39 3.47
C MET A 1 15.62 -28.11 4.30
N TRP A 2 15.29 -26.98 3.69
CA TRP A 2 15.36 -25.67 4.36
C TRP A 2 14.22 -25.53 5.37
N PRO A 3 14.47 -25.13 6.63
CA PRO A 3 13.40 -24.90 7.57
C PRO A 3 12.74 -23.57 7.18
N PHE A 4 11.45 -23.63 6.81
CA PHE A 4 10.59 -22.46 6.84
C PHE A 4 10.57 -21.97 8.30
N SER A 5 11.38 -20.96 8.60
CA SER A 5 11.51 -20.44 9.96
C SER A 5 10.16 -19.87 10.40
N ILE A 6 9.56 -20.52 11.40
CA ILE A 6 8.30 -20.11 12.05
C ILE A 6 8.34 -18.63 12.46
N TYR A 7 9.54 -18.09 12.71
CA TYR A 7 9.76 -16.67 12.98
C TYR A 7 9.23 -15.75 11.86
N LYS A 8 9.41 -16.11 10.58
CA LYS A 8 8.88 -15.35 9.43
C LYS A 8 7.35 -15.45 9.28
N LEU A 9 6.73 -16.47 9.88
CA LEU A 9 5.27 -16.61 9.92
C LEU A 9 4.65 -15.79 11.06
N ILE A 10 5.34 -15.71 12.20
CA ILE A 10 4.87 -14.96 13.38
C ILE A 10 5.17 -13.46 13.24
N TYR A 11 6.30 -13.10 12.64
CA TYR A 11 6.70 -11.73 12.34
C TYR A 11 6.89 -11.59 10.83
N PRO A 12 5.81 -11.43 10.05
CA PRO A 12 5.96 -11.03 8.66
C PRO A 12 6.67 -9.68 8.67
N GLU A 13 7.90 -9.63 8.15
CA GLU A 13 8.63 -8.38 7.94
C GLU A 13 7.68 -7.40 7.25
N GLU A 14 7.53 -6.19 7.80
CA GLU A 14 6.62 -5.20 7.22
C GLU A 14 7.08 -4.87 5.80
N ARG A 15 6.37 -5.43 4.82
CA ARG A 15 6.66 -5.22 3.41
C ARG A 15 5.94 -3.97 2.94
N TYR A 16 6.69 -3.11 2.28
CA TYR A 16 6.16 -1.95 1.60
C TYR A 16 6.19 -2.21 0.10
N ILE A 17 5.06 -1.95 -0.56
CA ILE A 17 4.86 -2.19 -1.98
C ILE A 17 4.47 -0.89 -2.67
N TRP A 18 4.81 -0.80 -3.96
CA TRP A 18 4.23 0.20 -4.84
C TRP A 18 2.92 -0.34 -5.39
N ALA A 19 1.81 0.26 -4.99
CA ALA A 19 0.48 -0.08 -5.45
C ALA A 19 0.00 0.96 -6.46
N GLN A 20 -0.46 0.49 -7.62
CA GLN A 20 -1.12 1.34 -8.60
C GLN A 20 -2.53 1.66 -8.13
N ILE A 21 -2.86 2.95 -8.09
CA ILE A 21 -4.15 3.44 -7.64
C ILE A 21 -4.69 4.53 -8.55
N ARG A 22 -6.01 4.69 -8.54
CA ARG A 22 -6.67 5.89 -9.05
C ARG A 22 -7.16 6.72 -7.88
N ILE A 23 -6.67 7.95 -7.77
CA ILE A 23 -7.14 8.86 -6.73
C ILE A 23 -8.54 9.36 -7.11
N LEU A 24 -9.52 9.07 -6.28
CA LEU A 24 -10.91 9.50 -6.47
C LEU A 24 -11.22 10.77 -5.68
N HIS A 25 -10.71 10.86 -4.45
CA HIS A 25 -10.93 12.00 -3.58
C HIS A 25 -9.78 12.17 -2.59
N GLU A 26 -9.44 13.42 -2.27
CA GLU A 26 -8.41 13.75 -1.29
C GLU A 26 -9.01 14.58 -0.16
N THR A 27 -8.69 14.19 1.06
CA THR A 27 -9.00 14.95 2.28
C THR A 27 -7.71 15.39 2.95
N ASP A 28 -7.83 16.21 4.00
CA ASP A 28 -6.69 16.61 4.83
C ASP A 28 -5.91 15.40 5.39
N LYS A 29 -6.61 14.31 5.77
CA LYS A 29 -6.02 13.18 6.49
C LYS A 29 -5.86 11.89 5.69
N ALA A 30 -6.64 11.72 4.62
CA ALA A 30 -6.69 10.46 3.86
C ALA A 30 -6.98 10.70 2.38
N ILE A 31 -6.62 9.71 1.56
CA ILE A 31 -6.88 9.66 0.12
C ILE A 31 -7.83 8.49 -0.13
N LEU A 32 -8.94 8.74 -0.80
CA LEU A 32 -9.78 7.69 -1.35
C LEU A 32 -9.19 7.27 -2.69
N ALA A 33 -8.78 6.00 -2.75
CA ALA A 33 -8.13 5.39 -3.88
C ALA A 33 -8.95 4.21 -4.40
N ASP A 34 -8.96 4.01 -5.71
CA ASP A 34 -9.47 2.81 -6.36
C ASP A 34 -8.30 1.97 -6.88
N ALA A 35 -8.18 0.75 -6.34
CA ALA A 35 -7.20 -0.26 -6.72
C ALA A 35 -7.88 -1.56 -7.22
N GLY A 36 -9.12 -1.46 -7.72
CA GLY A 36 -10.04 -2.59 -7.95
C GLY A 36 -11.10 -2.70 -6.85
N MET A 37 -10.88 -2.02 -5.72
CA MET A 37 -11.86 -1.73 -4.68
C MET A 37 -11.57 -0.32 -4.14
N GLN A 38 -12.61 0.39 -3.71
CA GLN A 38 -12.47 1.71 -3.09
C GLN A 38 -11.94 1.57 -1.66
N ILE A 39 -10.78 2.19 -1.39
CA ILE A 39 -10.10 2.12 -0.09
C ILE A 39 -9.72 3.53 0.36
N TRP A 40 -9.97 3.82 1.63
CA TRP A 40 -9.45 5.01 2.29
C TRP A 40 -8.06 4.75 2.84
N ILE A 41 -7.07 5.48 2.32
CA ILE A 41 -5.67 5.34 2.69
C ILE A 41 -5.25 6.57 3.50
N PRO A 42 -4.95 6.45 4.80
CA PRO A 42 -4.46 7.56 5.59
C PRO A 42 -3.13 8.09 5.05
N LYS A 43 -2.97 9.41 4.93
CA LYS A 43 -1.72 10.03 4.46
C LYS A 43 -0.51 9.65 5.34
N SER A 44 -0.74 9.43 6.63
CA SER A 44 0.29 8.95 7.57
C SER A 44 0.82 7.54 7.27
N LYS A 45 0.13 6.78 6.41
CA LYS A 45 0.53 5.45 5.96
C LYS A 45 1.14 5.45 4.55
N ILE A 46 1.10 6.59 3.87
CA ILE A 46 1.67 6.77 2.54
C ILE A 46 3.12 7.24 2.71
N CYS A 47 4.06 6.39 2.32
CA CYS A 47 5.48 6.69 2.40
C CYS A 47 6.00 7.45 1.18
N GLY A 48 5.28 7.40 0.06
CA GLY A 48 5.63 8.11 -1.16
C GLY A 48 4.55 8.00 -2.22
N ILE A 49 4.52 8.96 -3.14
CA ILE A 49 3.61 8.99 -4.29
C ILE A 49 4.45 9.28 -5.53
N ARG A 50 4.20 8.54 -6.62
CA ARG A 50 4.82 8.82 -7.92
C ARG A 50 3.79 8.66 -9.04
N LEU A 51 4.01 9.38 -10.13
CA LEU A 51 3.24 9.27 -11.35
C LEU A 51 4.10 8.54 -12.39
N ARG A 52 3.61 7.41 -12.91
CA ARG A 52 4.31 6.62 -13.93
C ARG A 52 3.35 6.35 -15.08
N GLU A 53 3.70 6.78 -16.29
CA GLU A 53 2.88 6.54 -17.50
C GLU A 53 1.40 6.93 -17.31
N ASN A 54 1.16 8.05 -16.63
CA ASN A 54 -0.17 8.58 -16.30
C ASN A 54 -0.99 7.74 -15.29
N VAL A 55 -0.35 6.80 -14.58
CA VAL A 55 -0.91 6.02 -13.47
C VAL A 55 -0.25 6.45 -12.16
N PHE A 56 -1.07 6.70 -11.13
CA PHE A 56 -0.55 7.01 -9.80
C PHE A 56 -0.13 5.73 -9.10
N GLU A 57 1.05 5.76 -8.49
CA GLU A 57 1.56 4.70 -7.63
C GLU A 57 1.84 5.27 -6.25
N ILE A 58 1.38 4.56 -5.22
CA ILE A 58 1.63 4.90 -3.82
C ILE A 58 2.50 3.83 -3.17
N TYR A 59 3.43 4.26 -2.33
CA TYR A 59 4.25 3.39 -1.52
C TYR A 59 3.61 3.22 -0.15
N VAL A 60 3.05 2.04 0.11
CA VAL A 60 2.29 1.73 1.33
C VAL A 60 2.65 0.34 1.85
N LYS A 61 2.30 0.07 3.11
CA LYS A 61 2.41 -1.27 3.69
C LYS A 61 1.50 -2.24 2.93
N GLU A 62 2.01 -3.43 2.64
CA GLU A 62 1.29 -4.50 1.94
C GLU A 62 -0.04 -4.85 2.62
N SER A 63 -0.09 -4.78 3.95
CA SER A 63 -1.31 -5.02 4.75
C SER A 63 -2.45 -4.01 4.56
N ILE A 64 -2.24 -2.92 3.82
CA ILE A 64 -3.27 -1.92 3.51
C ILE A 64 -4.00 -2.27 2.20
N VAL A 65 -3.38 -3.08 1.35
CA VAL A 65 -3.87 -3.39 -0.01
C VAL A 65 -4.46 -4.81 -0.08
N GLY A 66 -4.22 -5.65 0.93
CA GLY A 66 -4.71 -7.03 1.04
C GLY A 66 -6.00 -7.17 1.86
#